data_AF-A0ABD0NEB2-F1
#
_entry.id   AF-A0ABD0NEB2-F1
#
_cell.length_a   1.000
_cell.length_b   1.000
_cell.length_c   1.000
_cell.angle_alpha   90.00
_cell.angle_beta   90.00
_cell.angle_gamma   90.00
#
_symmetry.space_group_name_H-M   'P 1'
#
loop_
_entity.id
_entity.type
_entity.pdbx_description
1 polymer ?
#
loop_
_entity_poly.entity_id
_entity_poly.type
_entity_poly.pdbx_seq_one_letter_code
_entity_poly.pdbx_strand_id
1 'polypeptide(L)' 'HYTIRYRERNRKWIYQTCPTSDTVIDNLKPNTNYEFGVRSNKDDRSGMWSKPVIHNTNMG' A
#
# COMPACT_ATOMS: atom_id res chain seq x y z
N HIS A 1 12.37 4.87 6.93
CA HIS A 1 11.97 3.80 5.98
C HIS A 1 10.60 3.27 6.34
N TYR A 2 9.70 3.25 5.37
CA TYR A 2 8.35 2.73 5.49
C TYR A 2 8.15 1.58 4.50
N THR A 3 7.29 0.64 4.85
CA THR A 3 6.80 -0.37 3.90
C THR A 3 5.33 -0.11 3.67
N ILE A 4 4.95 -0.06 2.40
CA ILE A 4 3.57 0.07 1.97
C ILE A 4 3.17 -1.27 1.37
N ARG A 5 2.00 -1.75 1.75
CA ARG A 5 1.37 -2.92 1.14
C ARG A 5 0.14 -2.47 0.39
N TYR A 6 -0.06 -3.01 -0.80
CA TYR A 6 -1.25 -2.75 -1.59
C TYR A 6 -1.70 -4.00 -2.33
N ARG A 7 -3.02 -4.16 -2.52
CA ARG A 7 -3.58 -5.27 -3.31
C ARG A 7 -4.90 -4.89 -3.95
N GLU A 8 -5.21 -5.53 -5.07
CA GLU A 8 -6.59 -5.60 -5.56
C GLU A 8 -7.43 -6.45 -4.59
N ARG A 9 -8.73 -6.16 -4.49
CA ARG A 9 -9.68 -7.02 -3.76
C ARG A 9 -9.50 -8.48 -4.23
N ASN A 10 -9.15 -9.37 -3.30
CA ASN A 10 -8.83 -10.79 -3.53
C ASN A 10 -7.50 -11.13 -4.22
N ARG A 11 -6.53 -10.21 -4.32
CA ARG A 11 -5.18 -10.51 -4.82
C ARG A 11 -4.12 -10.61 -3.72
N LYS A 12 -2.95 -11.10 -4.10
CA LYS A 12 -1.74 -11.11 -3.26
C LYS A 12 -1.33 -9.68 -2.91
N TRP A 13 -0.84 -9.50 -1.69
CA TRP A 13 -0.23 -8.25 -1.26
C TRP A 13 1.05 -7.98 -2.03
N ILE A 14 1.16 -6.77 -2.57
CA ILE A 14 2.36 -6.21 -3.14
C ILE A 14 2.98 -5.32 -2.07
N TYR A 15 4.28 -5.48 -1.82
CA TYR A 15 5.01 -4.72 -0.82
C TYR A 15 6.01 -3.80 -1.51
N GLN A 16 5.99 -2.52 -1.14
CA GLN A 16 6.90 -1.51 -1.63
C GLN A 16 7.56 -0.80 -0.45
N THR A 17 8.89 -0.88 -0.38
CA THR A 17 9.68 -0.17 0.62
C THR A 17 10.10 1.18 0.09
N CYS A 18 9.79 2.23 0.85
CA CYS A 18 10.13 3.61 0.53
C CYS A 18 10.99 4.21 1.65
N PRO A 19 12.04 4.99 1.30
CA PRO A 19 12.86 5.67 2.30
C PRO A 19 12.13 6.86 2.94
N THR A 20 11.21 7.47 2.19
CA THR A 20 10.42 8.68 2.51
C THR A 20 9.07 8.37 3.14
N SER A 21 8.39 9.40 3.65
CA SER A 21 7.03 9.34 4.23
C SER A 21 5.93 9.10 3.20
N ASP A 22 6.23 9.34 1.93
CA ASP A 22 5.33 9.29 0.79
C ASP A 22 5.90 8.38 -0.30
N THR A 23 5.00 7.67 -0.99
CA THR A 23 5.29 6.91 -2.20
C THR A 23 4.17 7.15 -3.19
N VAL A 24 4.49 7.06 -4.48
CA VAL A 24 3.48 7.03 -5.54
C VAL A 24 3.34 5.59 -6.00
N ILE A 25 2.10 5.08 -5.99
CA ILE A 25 1.76 3.78 -6.55
C ILE A 25 1.04 4.03 -7.86
N ASP A 26 1.75 3.81 -8.96
CA ASP A 26 1.26 3.94 -10.32
C ASP A 26 0.85 2.59 -10.92
N ASN A 27 0.39 2.63 -12.19
CA ASN A 27 0.01 1.43 -12.96
C ASN A 27 -1.06 0.56 -12.30
N LEU A 28 -1.89 1.16 -11.44
CA LEU A 28 -3.07 0.52 -10.89
C LEU A 28 -4.13 0.40 -11.98
N LYS A 29 -4.84 -0.73 -12.00
CA LYS A 29 -5.93 -0.92 -12.95
C LYS A 29 -7.02 0.11 -12.71
N PRO A 30 -7.60 0.71 -13.76
CA PRO A 30 -8.76 1.58 -13.61
C PRO A 30 -9.96 0.80 -13.08
N ASN A 31 -10.92 1.51 -12.47
CA ASN A 31 -12.18 0.95 -11.95
C ASN A 31 -11.98 -0.25 -11.01
N THR A 32 -10.93 -0.22 -10.19
CA THR A 32 -10.56 -1.33 -9.32
C THR A 32 -10.38 -0.84 -7.89
N ASN A 33 -10.98 -1.55 -6.94
CA ASN A 33 -10.76 -1.28 -5.52
C ASN A 33 -9.42 -1.86 -5.08
N TYR A 34 -8.54 -0.99 -4.62
CA TYR A 34 -7.28 -1.33 -4.01
C TYR A 34 -7.32 -1.08 -2.51
N GLU A 35 -6.77 -2.02 -1.75
CA GLU A 35 -6.49 -1.87 -0.32
C GLU A 35 -5.05 -1.45 -0.13
N PHE A 36 -4.81 -0.39 0.64
CA PHE A 36 -3.49 0.14 0.97
C PHE A 36 -3.26 0.07 2.48
N GLY A 37 -2.05 -0.26 2.90
CA GLY A 37 -1.63 -0.17 4.29
C GLY A 37 -0.17 0.22 4.39
N VAL A 38 0.20 1.00 5.40
CA VAL A 38 1.56 1.49 5.60
C VAL A 38 2.06 1.00 6.95
N ARG A 39 3.34 0.66 7.05
CA ARG A 39 4.02 0.41 8.32
C ARG A 39 5.37 1.11 8.35
N SER A 40 5.80 1.52 9.53
CA SER A 40 7.16 1.99 9.76
C SER A 40 8.09 0.79 9.98
N ASN A 41 9.24 0.76 9.30
CA ASN A 41 10.30 -0.23 9.53
C ASN A 41 11.29 0.24 10.60
N LYS A 42 10.84 1.04 11.58
CA LYS A 42 11.75 1.78 12.46
C LYS A 42 12.46 0.91 13.50
N ASP A 43 11.98 -0.31 13.71
CA ASP A 43 12.62 -1.34 14.53
C ASP A 43 12.36 -2.70 13.86
N ASP A 44 13.32 -3.62 13.92
CA ASP A 44 13.25 -4.99 13.37
C ASP A 44 12.00 -5.79 13.79
N ARG A 45 11.27 -5.31 14.80
CA ARG A 45 9.89 -5.70 15.10
C ARG A 45 8.95 -4.98 14.15
N SER A 46 8.95 -5.42 12.89
CA SER A 46 8.06 -4.94 11.84
C SER A 46 6.67 -4.54 12.39
N GLY A 47 6.48 -3.22 12.53
CA GLY A 47 5.39 -2.65 13.31
C GLY A 47 4.01 -3.01 12.78
N MET A 48 2.99 -2.83 13.63
CA MET A 48 1.59 -3.01 13.26
C MET A 48 1.27 -2.19 12.00
N TRP A 49 0.62 -2.81 11.03
CA TRP A 49 0.15 -2.10 9.84
C TRP A 49 -0.87 -1.04 10.23
N SER A 50 -0.81 0.10 9.55
CA SER A 50 -1.86 1.13 9.63
C SER A 50 -3.21 0.53 9.27
N LYS A 51 -4.29 1.24 9.66
CA LYS A 51 -5.63 0.92 9.19
C LYS A 51 -5.62 0.82 7.66
N PRO A 52 -6.15 -0.28 7.08
CA PRO A 52 -6.19 -0.43 5.63
C PRO A 52 -7.13 0.63 5.06
N VAL A 53 -6.65 1.35 4.05
CA VAL A 53 -7.42 2.35 3.30
C VAL A 53 -7.86 1.70 2.01
N ILE A 54 -9.16 1.72 1.73
CA ILE A 54 -9.71 1.25 0.45
C ILE A 54 -9.82 2.46 -0.45
N HIS A 55 -9.18 2.40 -1.61
CA HIS A 55 -9.27 3.44 -2.62
C HIS A 55 -9.75 2.83 -3.94
N ASN A 56 -10.67 3.50 -4.62
CA ASN A 56 -11.15 3.11 -5.94
C ASN A 56 -10.42 3.97 -6.98
N THR A 57 -9.73 3.31 -7.90
CA THR A 57 -9.09 3.99 -9.02
C THR A 57 -10.14 4.45 -10.02
N ASN A 58 -10.04 5.69 -10.48
CA ASN A 58 -10.95 6.21 -11.50
C ASN A 58 -10.84 5.42 -12.81
N MET A 59 -11.94 5.42 -13.59
CA MET A 59 -11.85 5.13 -15.02
C MET A 59 -11.02 6.26 -15.64
N GLY A 60 -9.87 5.89 -16.21
CA GLY A 60 -9.00 6.82 -16.94
C GLY A 60 -9.66 7.37 -18.20
#